data_AF-A0A5M3XE69-F1
#
_entry.id   AF-A0A5M3XE69-F1
#
_cell.length_a   1.000
_cell.length_b   1.000
_cell.length_c   1.000
_cell.angle_alpha   90.00
_cell.angle_beta   90.00
_cell.angle_gamma   90.00
#
_symmetry.space_group_name_H-M   'P 1'
#
loop_
_entity.id
_entity.type
_entity.pdbx_description
1 polymer ?
#
loop_
_entity_poly.entity_id
_entity_poly.type
_entity_poly.pdbx_seq_one_letter_code
_entity_poly.pdbx_strand_id
1 'polypeptide(L)' 'MIREKFLEQMCAPKRDTVFYVGNQQAHPQSFIILGVVYPERVKPTWQN' A
#
# COMPACT_ATOMS: atom_id res chain seq x y z
N MET A 1 -6.05 -11.83 -11.90
CA MET A 1 -5.45 -12.69 -10.83
C MET A 1 -5.18 -11.88 -9.55
N ILE A 2 -4.90 -12.51 -8.40
CA ILE A 2 -4.60 -11.79 -7.13
C ILE A 2 -3.40 -10.84 -7.25
N ARG A 3 -2.33 -11.26 -7.93
CA ARG A 3 -1.12 -10.44 -8.14
C ARG A 3 -1.42 -9.15 -8.89
N GLU A 4 -2.18 -9.28 -9.97
CA GLU A 4 -2.59 -8.15 -10.82
C GLU A 4 -3.49 -7.17 -10.05
N LYS A 5 -4.47 -7.67 -9.29
CA LYS A 5 -5.29 -6.81 -8.41
C LYS A 5 -4.44 -6.07 -7.38
N PHE A 6 -3.48 -6.77 -6.76
CA PHE A 6 -2.59 -6.18 -5.78
C PHE A 6 -1.72 -5.07 -6.39
N LEU A 7 -1.03 -5.36 -7.49
CA LEU A 7 -0.10 -4.41 -8.10
C LEU A 7 -0.82 -3.27 -8.85
N GLU A 8 -1.80 -3.60 -9.68
CA GLU A 8 -2.40 -2.65 -10.63
C GLU A 8 -3.58 -1.86 -10.05
N GLN A 9 -4.20 -2.35 -8.96
CA GLN A 9 -5.34 -1.65 -8.35
C GLN A 9 -5.01 -1.12 -6.95
N MET A 10 -4.49 -1.97 -6.07
CA MET A 10 -4.17 -1.55 -4.70
C MET A 10 -2.92 -0.69 -4.64
N CYS A 11 -1.90 -1.00 -5.43
CA CYS A 11 -0.63 -0.27 -5.49
C CYS A 11 -0.50 0.64 -6.73
N ALA A 12 -1.62 0.96 -7.39
CA ALA A 12 -1.61 1.76 -8.61
C ALA A 12 -0.99 3.15 -8.37
N PRO A 13 -0.31 3.77 -9.36
CA PRO A 13 0.36 5.07 -9.19
C PRO A 13 -0.57 6.21 -8.69
N LYS A 14 -1.87 6.12 -8.98
CA LYS A 14 -2.89 7.08 -8.53
C LYS A 14 -3.32 6.91 -7.07
N ARG A 15 -2.83 5.89 -6.37
CA ARG A 15 -3.19 5.60 -4.99
C ARG A 15 -2.13 6.10 -4.02
N ASP A 16 -2.57 6.39 -2.81
CA ASP A 16 -1.71 6.65 -1.67
C ASP A 16 -1.77 5.47 -0.70
N THR A 17 -1.20 4.35 -1.15
CA THR A 17 -1.35 3.04 -0.52
C THR A 17 -0.58 2.94 0.79
N VAL A 18 -1.27 2.46 1.83
CA VAL A 18 -0.70 2.21 3.17
C VAL A 18 -0.83 0.72 3.50
N PHE A 19 0.28 0.12 3.93
CA PHE A 19 0.33 -1.26 4.41
C PHE A 19 0.37 -1.31 5.93
N TYR A 20 -0.52 -2.10 6.52
CA TYR A 20 -0.44 -2.50 7.92
C TYR A 20 0.36 -3.79 7.99
N VAL A 21 1.55 -3.73 8.58
CA VAL A 21 2.50 -4.86 8.62
C VAL A 21 2.63 -5.43 10.03
N GLY A 22 2.76 -6.76 10.13
CA GLY A 22 2.92 -7.50 11.38
C GLY A 22 4.32 -8.06 11.59
N ASN A 23 4.44 -9.00 12.54
CA ASN A 23 5.53 -9.99 12.79
C ASN A 23 7.01 -9.55 12.82
N GLN A 24 7.32 -8.26 12.65
CA GLN A 24 8.69 -7.76 12.61
C GLN A 24 9.50 -8.04 13.89
N GLN A 25 8.85 -8.07 15.06
CA GLN A 25 9.53 -8.40 16.32
C GLN A 25 10.09 -9.84 16.32
N ALA A 26 9.36 -10.79 15.74
CA ALA A 26 9.76 -12.20 15.68
C ALA A 26 10.61 -12.51 14.44
N HIS A 27 10.40 -11.77 13.34
CA HIS A 27 11.10 -11.96 12.08
C HIS A 27 11.60 -10.61 11.52
N PRO A 28 12.74 -10.09 11.96
CA PRO A 28 13.18 -8.73 11.60
C PRO A 28 13.48 -8.52 10.10
N GLN A 29 13.67 -9.59 9.35
CA GLN A 29 14.02 -9.55 7.92
C GLN A 29 12.81 -9.75 7.01
N SER A 30 11.62 -9.99 7.57
CA SER A 30 10.40 -10.19 6.78
C SER A 30 9.19 -9.59 7.47
N PHE A 31 8.13 -9.38 6.71
CA PHE A 31 6.87 -8.91 7.26
C PHE A 31 5.69 -9.58 6.57
N ILE A 32 4.57 -9.64 7.28
CA ILE A 32 3.27 -10.02 6.75
C ILE A 32 2.44 -8.75 6.60
N ILE A 33 1.84 -8.57 5.43
CA ILE A 33 0.81 -7.55 5.20
C ILE A 33 -0.49 -8.05 5.84
N LEU A 34 -0.93 -7.39 6.91
CA LEU A 34 -2.17 -7.69 7.63
C LEU A 34 -3.37 -6.95 7.03
N GLY A 35 -3.12 -5.82 6.38
CA GLY A 35 -4.16 -5.01 5.74
C GLY A 35 -3.58 -4.01 4.74
N VAL A 36 -4.43 -3.57 3.81
CA VAL A 36 -4.09 -2.60 2.77
C VAL A 36 -5.21 -1.57 2.66
N VAL A 37 -4.87 -0.29 2.73
CA VAL A 37 -5.78 0.83 2.46
C VAL A 37 -5.18 1.62 1.28
N TYR A 38 -6.00 1.90 0.26
CA TYR A 38 -5.54 2.47 -1.02
C TYR A 38 -6.45 3.62 -1.49
N PRO A 39 -6.48 4.76 -0.77
CA PRO A 39 -7.22 5.95 -1.18
C PRO A 39 -6.63 6.54 -2.46
N GLU A 40 -7.39 7.42 -3.12
CA GLU A 40 -6.83 8.22 -4.22
C GLU A 40 -5.82 9.24 -3.68
N ARG A 41 -4.71 9.44 -4.41
CA ARG A 41 -3.71 10.43 -4.05
C ARG A 41 -4.29 11.83 -4.22
N VAL A 42 -4.35 12.59 -3.13
CA VAL A 42 -4.76 13.99 -3.17
C VAL A 42 -3.66 14.78 -3.89
N LYS A 43 -4.03 15.55 -4.92
CA LYS A 43 -3.09 16.49 -5.56
C LYS A 43 -2.75 17.59 -4.55
N PRO A 44 -1.46 17.86 -4.28
CA PRO A 44 -1.07 18.99 -3.45
C PRO A 44 -1.69 20.28 -3.96
N THR A 45 -2.30 21.07 -3.07
CA THR A 45 -2.99 22.33 -3.40
C THR A 45 -2.05 23.44 -3.91
N TRP A 46 -0.74 23.24 -3.79
CA TRP A 46 0.32 24.17 -4.23
C TRP A 46 0.75 24.01 -5.70
N GLN A 47 0.11 23.09 -6.43
CA GLN A 47 0.40 22.80 -7.85
C GLN A 47 -0.66 23.39 -8.79
N ASN A 48 -1.43 24.38 -8.32
CA ASN A 48 -2.39 25.18 -9.09
C ASN A 48 -1.98 26.64 -9.14
#